data_AF-A0A2E3WT20-F1
#
_entry.id   AF-A0A2E3WT20-F1
#
_cell.length_a   1.000
_cell.length_b   1.000
_cell.length_c   1.000
_cell.angle_alpha   90.00
_cell.angle_beta   90.00
_cell.angle_gamma   90.00
#
_symmetry.space_group_name_H-M   'P 1'
#
loop_
_entity.id
_entity.type
_entity.pdbx_description
1 polymer ?
#
loop_
_entity_poly.entity_id
_entity_poly.type
_entity_poly.pdbx_seq_one_letter_code
_entity_poly.pdbx_strand_id
1 'polypeptide(L)'
;MFRALMFTMIFSPLAVFAGEVDHHSTQQIPLEESASWVNEFIRDQIEKSVGLSNYDLSRTDRAYAPHEILRIFHRHFENLIAGKYQGAIGSIESCLMDLKCSEGVDVIRLPGKRSIYHNLPSFKYSESELSPIIKVCGVRLGADKITHFLNDGIKHYKAYLKNQRSEDYVINLSEFLEASPLGLKFTGVFSRADIEANWQGFNYFLTGMKEELSVYTTTVEGSRRLHFHREQFDICNYITKEMSEFGHSSVNSYMSCQDQKP
;
A
#
# COMPACT_ATOMS: atom_id res chain seq x y z
N MET A 1 4.16 23.95 41.17
CA MET A 1 3.26 22.88 40.70
C MET A 1 3.13 22.99 39.19
N PHE A 2 4.01 22.34 38.43
CA PHE A 2 3.86 22.22 36.98
C PHE A 2 3.00 20.98 36.69
N ARG A 3 1.78 21.19 36.20
CA ARG A 3 0.95 20.12 35.65
C ARG A 3 1.47 19.81 34.25
N ALA A 4 2.17 18.70 34.10
CA ALA A 4 2.47 18.12 32.81
C ALA A 4 1.15 17.69 32.15
N LEU A 5 0.79 18.32 31.04
CA LEU A 5 -0.24 17.81 30.14
C LEU A 5 0.32 16.56 29.48
N MET A 6 -0.18 15.39 29.90
CA MET A 6 0.04 14.13 29.19
C MET A 6 -0.69 14.24 27.84
N PHE A 7 0.08 14.38 26.76
CA PHE A 7 -0.41 14.27 25.39
C PHE A 7 -0.55 12.77 25.07
N THR A 8 -1.70 12.19 25.37
CA THR A 8 -2.01 10.82 24.95
C THR A 8 -2.21 10.82 23.43
N MET A 9 -1.14 10.54 22.69
CA MET A 9 -1.24 10.15 21.28
C MET A 9 -2.05 8.86 21.21
N ILE A 10 -3.33 8.98 20.86
CA ILE A 10 -4.14 7.85 20.41
C ILE A 10 -3.64 7.53 18.99
N PHE A 11 -2.54 6.77 18.90
CA PHE A 11 -2.25 6.00 17.70
C PHE A 11 -3.38 5.00 17.55
N SER A 12 -4.22 5.15 16.54
CA SER A 12 -5.03 4.03 16.06
C SER A 12 -4.09 3.19 15.19
N PRO A 13 -3.66 1.99 15.63
CA PRO A 13 -2.85 1.12 14.81
C PRO A 13 -3.83 0.37 13.91
N LEU A 14 -4.21 0.99 12.79
CA LEU A 14 -4.77 0.21 11.69
C LEU A 14 -3.58 -0.46 11.00
N ALA A 15 -3.12 -1.56 11.62
CA ALA A 15 -2.22 -2.51 10.99
C ALA A 15 -2.97 -3.09 9.79
N VAL A 16 -2.46 -2.84 8.60
CA VAL A 16 -2.93 -3.51 7.39
C VAL A 16 -2.07 -4.76 7.25
N PHE A 17 -2.73 -5.90 7.14
CA PHE A 17 -2.10 -7.16 6.85
C PHE A 17 -1.99 -7.26 5.33
N ALA A 18 -0.78 -7.47 4.84
CA ALA A 18 -0.52 -7.74 3.44
C ALA A 18 -0.04 -9.19 3.34
N GLY A 19 -0.52 -9.89 2.32
CA GLY A 19 -0.21 -11.30 2.13
C GLY A 19 1.17 -11.49 1.53
N GLU A 20 2.02 -12.30 2.15
CA GLU A 20 3.28 -12.76 1.55
C GLU A 20 3.04 -13.63 0.30
N VAL A 21 4.05 -13.86 -0.52
CA VAL A 21 3.91 -14.63 -1.78
C VAL A 21 5.01 -15.68 -1.97
N ASP A 22 4.66 -16.84 -2.52
CA ASP A 22 5.64 -17.87 -2.90
C ASP A 22 6.06 -17.70 -4.37
N HIS A 23 7.17 -17.00 -4.53
CA HIS A 23 7.78 -16.74 -5.82
C HIS A 23 8.56 -17.93 -6.38
N HIS A 24 9.19 -18.75 -5.53
CA HIS A 24 10.06 -19.85 -5.95
C HIS A 24 9.30 -20.90 -6.78
N SER A 25 8.08 -21.23 -6.34
CA SER A 25 7.24 -22.24 -7.00
C SER A 25 6.64 -21.77 -8.34
N THR A 26 6.79 -20.49 -8.70
CA THR A 26 6.03 -19.89 -9.81
C THR A 26 6.89 -19.21 -10.87
N GLN A 27 8.22 -19.22 -10.69
CA GLN A 27 9.18 -18.53 -11.55
C GLN A 27 9.08 -18.91 -13.05
N GLN A 28 8.75 -20.17 -13.33
CA GLN A 28 8.68 -20.70 -14.70
C GLN A 28 7.31 -20.53 -15.36
N ILE A 29 6.30 -20.07 -14.61
CA ILE A 29 4.96 -19.88 -15.15
C ILE A 29 4.95 -18.52 -15.85
N PRO A 30 4.74 -18.47 -17.18
CA PRO A 30 4.66 -17.19 -17.90
C PRO A 30 3.51 -16.36 -17.33
N LEU A 31 3.71 -15.04 -17.28
CA LEU A 31 2.69 -14.06 -16.92
C LEU A 31 2.66 -12.96 -17.97
N GLU A 32 1.46 -12.63 -18.44
CA GLU A 32 1.21 -11.45 -19.27
C GLU A 32 1.34 -10.14 -18.48
N GLU A 33 1.67 -9.07 -19.19
CA GLU A 33 1.86 -7.73 -18.61
C GLU A 33 0.51 -7.13 -18.17
N SER A 34 0.45 -6.65 -16.93
CA SER A 34 -0.78 -6.16 -16.28
C SER A 34 -0.76 -4.65 -15.98
N ALA A 35 0.31 -3.93 -16.34
CA ALA A 35 0.45 -2.49 -16.04
C ALA A 35 -0.75 -1.64 -16.46
N SER A 36 -1.33 -1.88 -17.64
CA SER A 36 -2.51 -1.13 -18.09
C SER A 36 -3.71 -1.31 -17.16
N TRP A 37 -3.94 -2.55 -16.71
CA TRP A 37 -5.03 -2.85 -15.79
C TRP A 37 -4.78 -2.27 -14.40
N VAL A 38 -3.54 -2.37 -13.90
CA VAL A 38 -3.16 -1.79 -12.59
C VAL A 38 -3.28 -0.27 -12.61
N ASN A 39 -2.85 0.38 -13.69
CA ASN A 39 -3.03 1.82 -13.88
C ASN A 39 -4.50 2.21 -13.85
N GLU A 40 -5.34 1.50 -14.60
CA GLU A 40 -6.78 1.75 -14.65
C GLU A 40 -7.43 1.58 -13.27
N PHE A 41 -7.08 0.50 -12.56
CA PHE A 41 -7.55 0.24 -11.20
C PHE A 41 -7.20 1.40 -10.26
N ILE A 42 -5.93 1.82 -10.22
CA ILE A 42 -5.48 2.89 -9.31
C ILE A 42 -6.13 4.23 -9.66
N ARG A 43 -6.19 4.57 -10.96
CA ARG A 43 -6.81 5.82 -11.44
C ARG A 43 -8.28 5.89 -11.02
N ASP A 44 -9.02 4.78 -11.15
CA ASP A 44 -10.41 4.68 -10.69
C ASP A 44 -10.55 4.90 -9.17
N GLN A 45 -9.64 4.36 -8.35
CA GLN A 45 -9.66 4.62 -6.90
C GLN A 45 -9.39 6.09 -6.57
N ILE A 46 -8.43 6.72 -7.25
CA ILE A 46 -8.13 8.15 -7.05
C ILE A 46 -9.33 9.00 -7.48
N GLU A 47 -9.91 8.73 -8.63
CA GLU A 47 -11.06 9.47 -9.17
C GLU A 47 -12.29 9.37 -8.25
N LYS A 48 -12.61 8.17 -7.76
CA LYS A 48 -13.65 7.97 -6.74
C LYS A 48 -13.35 8.77 -5.47
N SER A 49 -12.09 8.77 -5.01
CA SER A 49 -11.68 9.52 -3.83
C SER A 49 -11.85 11.02 -4.00
N VAL A 50 -11.51 11.55 -5.18
CA VAL A 50 -11.74 12.96 -5.53
C VAL A 50 -13.23 13.28 -5.57
N GLY A 51 -14.05 12.43 -6.18
CA GLY A 51 -15.50 12.59 -6.24
C GLY A 51 -16.14 12.65 -4.84
N LEU A 52 -15.80 11.70 -3.97
CA LEU A 52 -16.26 11.66 -2.58
C LEU A 52 -15.79 12.89 -1.78
N SER A 53 -14.56 13.34 -2.04
CA SER A 53 -14.01 14.54 -1.39
C SER A 53 -14.75 15.79 -1.81
N ASN A 54 -15.00 15.96 -3.11
CA ASN A 54 -15.76 17.11 -3.63
C ASN A 54 -17.20 17.11 -3.13
N TYR A 55 -17.83 15.94 -3.02
CA TYR A 55 -19.13 15.81 -2.38
C TYR A 55 -19.10 16.34 -0.95
N ASP A 56 -18.16 15.89 -0.11
CA ASP A 56 -18.01 16.37 1.27
C ASP A 56 -17.72 17.88 1.36
N LEU A 57 -16.87 18.41 0.48
CA LEU A 57 -16.54 19.82 0.43
C LEU A 57 -17.76 20.69 0.08
N SER A 58 -18.65 20.20 -0.79
CA SER A 58 -19.88 20.91 -1.19
C SER A 58 -20.97 20.95 -0.12
N ARG A 59 -20.84 20.18 0.98
CA ARG A 59 -21.86 20.11 2.04
C ARG A 59 -21.88 21.32 2.95
N THR A 60 -20.87 22.20 2.86
CA THR A 60 -20.76 23.38 3.72
C THR A 60 -20.24 24.55 2.91
N ASP A 61 -20.74 25.75 3.18
CA ASP A 61 -20.24 26.98 2.54
C ASP A 61 -18.93 27.50 3.16
N ARG A 62 -18.30 26.71 4.05
CA ARG A 62 -17.06 27.13 4.71
C ARG A 62 -15.88 27.05 3.75
N ALA A 63 -14.96 27.99 3.86
CA ALA A 63 -13.65 27.86 3.22
C ALA A 63 -12.82 26.77 3.92
N TYR A 64 -12.23 25.87 3.15
CA TYR A 64 -11.32 24.83 3.65
C TYR A 64 -9.87 25.25 3.41
N ALA A 65 -9.03 25.10 4.43
CA ALA A 65 -7.59 25.23 4.26
C ALA A 65 -7.04 24.06 3.40
N PRO A 66 -5.92 24.24 2.66
CA PRO A 66 -5.42 23.19 1.77
C PRO A 66 -5.16 21.85 2.46
N HIS A 67 -4.63 21.89 3.69
CA HIS A 67 -4.37 20.68 4.48
C HIS A 67 -5.65 19.94 4.89
N GLU A 68 -6.79 20.65 5.03
CA GLU A 68 -8.08 20.02 5.34
C GLU A 68 -8.64 19.28 4.12
N ILE A 69 -8.50 19.88 2.94
CA ILE A 69 -8.89 19.28 1.67
C ILE A 69 -8.12 17.98 1.45
N LEU A 70 -6.79 18.03 1.60
CA LEU A 70 -5.93 16.85 1.49
C LEU A 70 -6.27 15.77 2.52
N ARG A 71 -6.60 16.16 3.75
CA ARG A 71 -7.03 15.21 4.78
C ARG A 71 -8.34 14.50 4.43
N ILE A 72 -9.29 15.20 3.82
CA ILE A 72 -10.56 14.62 3.35
C ILE A 72 -10.28 13.61 2.23
N PHE A 73 -9.44 13.99 1.26
CA PHE A 73 -9.00 13.11 0.19
C PHE A 73 -8.32 11.85 0.73
N HIS A 74 -7.30 12.00 1.60
CA HIS A 74 -6.58 10.86 2.18
C HIS A 74 -7.51 9.89 2.88
N ARG A 75 -8.51 10.37 3.63
CA ARG A 75 -9.47 9.52 4.32
C ARG A 75 -10.29 8.68 3.35
N HIS A 76 -10.82 9.29 2.28
CA HIS A 76 -11.62 8.55 1.29
C HIS A 76 -10.76 7.56 0.52
N PHE A 77 -9.55 7.97 0.15
CA PHE A 77 -8.59 7.13 -0.54
C PHE A 77 -8.17 5.93 0.31
N GLU A 78 -7.73 6.14 1.55
CA GLU A 78 -7.37 5.06 2.48
C GLU A 78 -8.53 4.06 2.68
N ASN A 79 -9.77 4.55 2.81
CA ASN A 79 -10.95 3.69 2.95
C ASN A 79 -11.23 2.84 1.71
N LEU A 80 -11.01 3.37 0.51
CA LEU A 80 -11.18 2.62 -0.73
C LEU A 80 -10.08 1.57 -0.92
N ILE A 81 -8.83 1.92 -0.61
CA ILE A 81 -7.68 1.03 -0.77
C ILE A 81 -7.68 -0.12 0.25
N ALA A 82 -8.09 0.13 1.50
CA ALA A 82 -8.07 -0.87 2.58
C ALA A 82 -8.97 -2.10 2.36
N GLY A 83 -9.82 -2.09 1.32
CA GLY A 83 -10.54 -3.28 0.85
C GLY A 83 -11.69 -3.74 1.76
N LYS A 84 -12.25 -4.91 1.41
CA LYS A 84 -13.52 -5.45 1.96
C LYS A 84 -13.42 -5.88 3.43
N TYR A 85 -12.20 -6.12 3.93
CA TYR A 85 -11.93 -6.64 5.27
C TYR A 85 -11.17 -5.66 6.17
N GLN A 86 -11.43 -4.35 6.02
CA GLN A 86 -10.86 -3.29 6.87
C GLN A 86 -9.34 -3.41 7.07
N GLY A 87 -8.60 -3.69 6.00
CA GLY A 87 -7.14 -3.74 6.02
C GLY A 87 -6.49 -5.12 6.11
N ALA A 88 -7.23 -6.24 6.14
CA ALA A 88 -6.59 -7.56 6.12
C ALA A 88 -6.17 -8.04 4.72
N ILE A 89 -6.84 -7.53 3.69
CA ILE A 89 -6.57 -7.78 2.26
C ILE A 89 -6.92 -6.47 1.55
N GLY A 90 -5.97 -5.90 0.82
CA GLY A 90 -6.21 -4.67 0.07
C GLY A 90 -7.24 -4.84 -1.05
N SER A 91 -7.75 -3.72 -1.54
CA SER A 91 -8.78 -3.69 -2.57
C SER A 91 -8.33 -4.34 -3.89
N ILE A 92 -7.06 -4.20 -4.27
CA ILE A 92 -6.52 -4.77 -5.49
C ILE A 92 -6.34 -6.28 -5.37
N GLU A 93 -5.85 -6.79 -4.25
CA GLU A 93 -5.73 -8.23 -3.97
C GLU A 93 -7.12 -8.87 -3.94
N SER A 94 -8.08 -8.24 -3.26
CA SER A 94 -9.46 -8.71 -3.24
C SER A 94 -10.08 -8.73 -4.64
N CYS A 95 -9.76 -7.76 -5.49
CA CYS A 95 -10.20 -7.71 -6.87
C CYS A 95 -9.51 -8.79 -7.72
N LEU A 96 -8.20 -9.00 -7.55
CA LEU A 96 -7.45 -10.04 -8.25
C LEU A 96 -7.86 -11.45 -7.81
N MET A 97 -8.38 -11.64 -6.60
CA MET A 97 -8.98 -12.90 -6.18
C MET A 97 -10.40 -13.11 -6.76
N ASP A 98 -11.09 -12.05 -7.18
CA ASP A 98 -12.38 -12.12 -7.86
C ASP A 98 -12.20 -12.21 -9.39
N LEU A 99 -12.60 -13.33 -9.97
CA LEU A 99 -12.47 -13.59 -11.42
C LEU A 99 -13.21 -12.56 -12.27
N LYS A 100 -14.29 -11.94 -11.77
CA LYS A 100 -15.02 -10.92 -12.51
C LYS A 100 -14.27 -9.59 -12.53
N CYS A 101 -13.57 -9.26 -11.45
CA CYS A 101 -12.83 -8.01 -11.33
C CYS A 101 -11.49 -8.07 -12.07
N SER A 102 -10.89 -9.26 -12.14
CA SER A 102 -9.61 -9.54 -12.80
C SER A 102 -9.75 -10.15 -14.20
N GLU A 103 -10.88 -9.94 -14.86
CA GLU A 103 -11.09 -10.40 -16.23
C GLU A 103 -10.02 -9.79 -17.16
N GLY A 104 -9.32 -10.64 -17.91
CA GLY A 104 -8.24 -10.23 -18.81
C GLY A 104 -6.89 -9.96 -18.14
N VAL A 105 -6.75 -10.23 -16.84
CA VAL A 105 -5.46 -10.17 -16.14
C VAL A 105 -4.92 -11.58 -15.94
N ASP A 106 -3.66 -11.78 -16.33
CA ASP A 106 -2.96 -13.03 -16.02
C ASP A 106 -2.44 -12.97 -14.57
N VAL A 107 -2.93 -13.91 -13.76
CA VAL A 107 -2.76 -13.88 -12.29
C VAL A 107 -2.48 -15.28 -11.79
N ILE A 108 -1.40 -15.42 -11.03
CA ILE A 108 -1.08 -16.67 -10.35
C ILE A 108 -1.59 -16.60 -8.91
N ARG A 109 -2.50 -17.53 -8.60
CA ARG A 109 -3.09 -17.70 -7.27
C ARG A 109 -2.56 -19.00 -6.70
N LEU A 110 -1.68 -18.91 -5.72
CA LEU A 110 -1.16 -20.10 -5.04
C LEU A 110 -2.00 -20.43 -3.82
N PRO A 111 -2.52 -21.66 -3.69
CA PRO A 111 -3.10 -22.09 -2.43
C PRO A 111 -1.99 -22.29 -1.40
N GLY A 112 -2.23 -21.89 -0.14
CA GLY A 112 -1.24 -22.01 0.95
C GLY A 112 -0.61 -23.41 1.10
N LYS A 113 -1.36 -24.48 0.81
CA LYS A 113 -0.86 -25.88 0.85
C LYS A 113 0.23 -26.18 -0.19
N ARG A 114 0.34 -25.39 -1.26
CA ARG A 114 1.33 -25.54 -2.32
C ARG A 114 2.49 -24.56 -2.17
N SER A 115 2.49 -23.72 -1.12
CA SER A 115 3.56 -22.76 -0.91
C SER A 115 4.69 -23.34 -0.07
N ILE A 116 5.87 -22.74 -0.18
CA ILE A 116 6.98 -22.99 0.75
C ILE A 116 6.62 -22.75 2.22
N TYR A 117 5.54 -22.00 2.49
CA TYR A 117 5.03 -21.68 3.82
C TYR A 117 4.06 -22.74 4.40
N HIS A 118 3.72 -23.79 3.64
CA HIS A 118 2.77 -24.84 4.04
C HIS A 118 3.05 -25.52 5.39
N ASN A 119 4.29 -25.51 5.89
CA ASN A 119 4.70 -26.12 7.16
C ASN A 119 4.74 -25.13 8.34
N LEU A 120 4.43 -23.85 8.12
CA LEU A 120 4.28 -22.89 9.22
C LEU A 120 2.97 -23.16 9.98
N PRO A 121 2.93 -22.92 11.30
CA PRO A 121 1.72 -23.16 12.09
C PRO A 121 0.51 -22.42 11.51
N SER A 122 -0.63 -23.10 11.33
CA SER A 122 -1.83 -22.59 10.64
C SER A 122 -2.49 -21.36 11.26
N PHE A 123 -2.08 -20.94 12.46
CA PHE A 123 -2.50 -19.66 13.07
C PHE A 123 -1.64 -18.46 12.63
N LYS A 124 -0.54 -18.71 11.91
CA LYS A 124 0.36 -17.70 11.32
C LYS A 124 0.19 -17.54 9.81
N TYR A 125 -0.65 -18.38 9.20
CA TYR A 125 -0.85 -18.42 7.75
C TYR A 125 -2.25 -18.99 7.51
N SER A 126 -3.22 -18.17 7.13
CA SER A 126 -4.43 -18.71 6.52
C SER A 126 -4.13 -19.07 5.06
N GLU A 127 -4.68 -20.19 4.58
CA GLU A 127 -4.49 -20.63 3.19
C GLU A 127 -4.99 -19.61 2.13
N SER A 128 -5.71 -18.57 2.60
CA SER A 128 -6.21 -17.40 1.88
C SER A 128 -5.28 -16.17 1.90
N GLU A 129 -4.13 -16.22 2.57
CA GLU A 129 -3.24 -15.07 2.77
C GLU A 129 -2.11 -14.95 1.74
N LEU A 130 -1.99 -15.85 0.76
CA LEU A 130 -1.01 -15.63 -0.31
C LEU A 130 -1.55 -14.61 -1.29
N SER A 131 -0.83 -13.50 -1.45
CA SER A 131 -1.24 -12.48 -2.40
C SER A 131 -1.16 -13.00 -3.84
N PRO A 132 -2.08 -12.60 -4.73
CA PRO A 132 -1.98 -12.97 -6.13
C PRO A 132 -0.70 -12.41 -6.76
N ILE A 133 0.00 -13.22 -7.54
CA ILE A 133 1.21 -12.79 -8.26
C ILE A 133 0.81 -12.31 -9.65
N ILE A 134 1.27 -11.10 -9.98
CA ILE A 134 1.06 -10.45 -11.29
C ILE A 134 2.39 -9.97 -11.86
N LYS A 135 2.39 -9.63 -13.15
CA LYS A 135 3.52 -8.97 -13.79
C LYS A 135 3.13 -7.54 -14.14
N VAL A 136 3.90 -6.58 -13.64
CA VAL A 136 3.67 -5.14 -13.79
C VAL A 136 4.97 -4.49 -14.24
N CYS A 137 4.95 -3.81 -15.37
CA CYS A 137 6.08 -3.07 -15.93
C CYS A 137 7.34 -3.95 -16.09
N GLY A 138 7.14 -5.20 -16.54
CA GLY A 138 8.21 -6.19 -16.68
C GLY A 138 8.64 -6.87 -15.38
N VAL A 139 8.16 -6.42 -14.21
CA VAL A 139 8.51 -6.95 -12.90
C VAL A 139 7.41 -7.88 -12.40
N ARG A 140 7.80 -9.05 -11.89
CA ARG A 140 6.88 -9.98 -11.24
C ARG A 140 6.88 -9.73 -9.73
N LEU A 141 5.71 -9.49 -9.17
CA LEU A 141 5.52 -9.12 -7.77
C LEU A 141 4.19 -9.64 -7.23
N GLY A 142 4.10 -9.78 -5.92
CA GLY A 142 2.82 -9.97 -5.24
C GLY A 142 1.97 -8.69 -5.31
N ALA A 143 0.67 -8.82 -5.56
CA ALA A 143 -0.22 -7.67 -5.69
C ALA A 143 -0.36 -6.86 -4.39
N ASP A 144 0.03 -7.43 -3.26
CA ASP A 144 0.15 -6.78 -1.95
C ASP A 144 1.14 -5.62 -1.99
N LYS A 145 2.20 -5.69 -2.82
CA LYS A 145 3.13 -4.57 -3.03
C LYS A 145 2.44 -3.33 -3.58
N ILE A 146 1.37 -3.50 -4.38
CA ILE A 146 0.57 -2.37 -4.86
C ILE A 146 -0.25 -1.78 -3.71
N THR A 147 -0.76 -2.60 -2.79
CA THR A 147 -1.43 -2.11 -1.57
C THR A 147 -0.46 -1.37 -0.65
N HIS A 148 0.75 -1.88 -0.45
CA HIS A 148 1.82 -1.17 0.27
C HIS A 148 2.12 0.19 -0.37
N PHE A 149 2.34 0.22 -1.69
CA PHE A 149 2.54 1.46 -2.45
C PHE A 149 1.43 2.49 -2.22
N LEU A 150 0.16 2.09 -2.26
CA LEU A 150 -0.95 3.04 -2.13
C LEU A 150 -1.23 3.42 -0.66
N ASN A 151 -1.39 2.43 0.20
CA ASN A 151 -1.89 2.60 1.56
C ASN A 151 -0.78 2.97 2.55
N ASP A 152 0.34 2.27 2.49
CA ASP A 152 1.44 2.58 3.40
C ASP A 152 2.24 3.75 2.86
N GLY A 153 2.37 3.91 1.54
CA GLY A 153 2.94 5.12 0.93
C GLY A 153 2.27 6.41 1.43
N ILE A 154 0.92 6.46 1.46
CA ILE A 154 0.20 7.66 1.95
C ILE A 154 0.36 7.86 3.46
N LYS A 155 0.45 6.79 4.25
CA LYS A 155 0.74 6.87 5.68
C LYS A 155 2.14 7.41 5.94
N HIS A 156 3.13 6.95 5.20
CA HIS A 156 4.50 7.45 5.25
C HIS A 156 4.56 8.94 4.88
N TYR A 157 3.85 9.36 3.83
CA TYR A 157 3.72 10.77 3.48
C TYR A 157 3.06 11.60 4.60
N LYS A 158 1.98 11.11 5.21
CA LYS A 158 1.35 11.76 6.38
C LYS A 158 2.31 11.86 7.56
N ALA A 159 3.13 10.84 7.78
CA ALA A 159 4.12 10.81 8.84
C ALA A 159 5.26 11.81 8.57
N TYR A 160 5.72 11.90 7.32
CA TYR A 160 6.66 12.93 6.86
C TYR A 160 6.14 14.35 7.14
N LEU A 161 4.87 14.63 6.81
CA LEU A 161 4.25 15.94 7.08
C LEU A 161 4.20 16.28 8.58
N LYS A 162 4.00 15.27 9.44
CA LYS A 162 3.92 15.44 10.90
C LYS A 162 5.30 15.57 11.56
N ASN A 163 6.32 14.91 11.02
CA ASN A 163 7.65 14.81 11.62
C ASN A 163 8.66 15.74 10.94
N GLN A 164 8.28 17.02 10.81
CA GLN A 164 9.16 18.09 10.30
C GLN A 164 9.79 17.78 8.93
N ARG A 165 9.12 16.96 8.10
CA ARG A 165 9.60 16.61 6.77
C ARG A 165 10.95 15.87 6.77
N SER A 166 11.19 15.04 7.77
CA SER A 166 12.37 14.17 7.83
C SER A 166 12.16 12.91 6.98
N GLU A 167 13.01 12.73 5.97
CA GLU A 167 13.07 11.49 5.18
C GLU A 167 13.67 10.33 5.98
N ASP A 168 14.68 10.60 6.82
CA ASP A 168 15.24 9.62 7.74
C ASP A 168 14.16 9.01 8.65
N TYR A 169 13.19 9.81 9.09
CA TYR A 169 12.06 9.30 9.87
C TYR A 169 11.19 8.34 9.06
N VAL A 170 10.96 8.61 7.77
CA VAL A 170 10.15 7.76 6.88
C VAL A 170 10.83 6.41 6.64
N ILE A 171 12.15 6.42 6.44
CA ILE A 171 12.95 5.20 6.27
C ILE A 171 12.91 4.36 7.54
N ASN A 172 13.20 4.98 8.70
CA ASN A 172 13.15 4.30 10.00
C ASN A 172 11.74 3.77 10.32
N LEU A 173 10.68 4.49 9.93
CA LEU A 173 9.30 4.03 10.10
C LEU A 173 9.01 2.80 9.23
N SER A 174 9.48 2.79 7.98
CA SER A 174 9.32 1.65 7.07
C SER A 174 10.00 0.41 7.64
N GLU A 175 11.26 0.55 8.07
CA GLU A 175 12.02 -0.55 8.70
C GLU A 175 11.36 -1.02 10.01
N PHE A 176 10.88 -0.09 10.84
CA PHE A 176 10.22 -0.43 12.10
C PHE A 176 8.90 -1.16 11.88
N LEU A 177 8.07 -0.77 10.91
CA LEU A 177 6.80 -1.43 10.63
C LEU A 177 7.01 -2.86 10.14
N GLU A 178 7.98 -3.08 9.24
CA GLU A 178 8.35 -4.42 8.76
C GLU A 178 9.00 -5.28 9.86
N ALA A 179 9.88 -4.69 10.68
CA ALA A 179 10.52 -5.39 11.80
C ALA A 179 9.62 -5.52 13.03
N SER A 180 8.42 -4.93 13.02
CA SER A 180 7.56 -4.90 14.20
C SER A 180 7.06 -6.30 14.56
N PRO A 181 6.76 -6.57 15.83
CA PRO A 181 6.07 -7.79 16.26
C PRO A 181 4.66 -7.95 15.67
N LEU A 182 4.19 -7.06 14.79
CA LEU A 182 2.99 -7.24 13.98
C LEU A 182 3.37 -7.79 12.61
N GLY A 183 4.37 -7.22 11.91
CA GLY A 183 4.94 -7.83 10.70
C GLY A 183 5.48 -9.24 10.97
N LEU A 184 6.39 -9.38 11.92
CA LEU A 184 6.99 -10.68 12.32
C LEU A 184 6.01 -11.67 12.95
N LYS A 185 4.84 -11.23 13.45
CA LYS A 185 3.86 -12.12 14.08
C LYS A 185 2.79 -12.60 13.12
N PHE A 186 2.46 -11.81 12.09
CA PHE A 186 1.41 -12.13 11.14
C PHE A 186 1.96 -12.71 9.83
N THR A 187 3.09 -12.22 9.31
CA THR A 187 3.73 -12.80 8.11
C THR A 187 4.94 -13.66 8.47
N GLY A 188 5.63 -13.32 9.57
CA GLY A 188 6.82 -14.05 10.01
C GLY A 188 8.07 -13.80 9.16
N VAL A 189 8.01 -12.86 8.22
CA VAL A 189 9.05 -12.59 7.23
C VAL A 189 9.32 -11.08 7.19
N PHE A 190 10.59 -10.70 7.21
CA PHE A 190 11.02 -9.33 6.93
C PHE A 190 11.12 -9.18 5.41
N SER A 191 10.28 -8.35 4.81
CA SER A 191 10.19 -8.19 3.36
C SER A 191 10.82 -6.88 2.90
N ARG A 192 11.96 -6.98 2.22
CA ARG A 192 12.60 -5.82 1.57
C ARG A 192 11.76 -5.25 0.44
N ALA A 193 10.95 -6.08 -0.20
CA ALA A 193 10.06 -5.66 -1.26
C ALA A 193 8.91 -4.78 -0.74
N ASP A 194 8.44 -5.01 0.50
CA ASP A 194 7.46 -4.13 1.14
C ASP A 194 8.04 -2.78 1.53
N ILE A 195 9.28 -2.74 2.02
CA ILE A 195 10.00 -1.46 2.26
C ILE A 195 10.10 -0.66 0.96
N GLU A 196 10.51 -1.30 -0.12
CA GLU A 196 10.61 -0.64 -1.43
C GLU A 196 9.24 -0.14 -1.89
N ALA A 197 8.20 -0.97 -1.80
CA ALA A 197 6.85 -0.58 -2.18
C ALA A 197 6.35 0.64 -1.37
N ASN A 198 6.56 0.62 -0.05
CA ASN A 198 6.25 1.73 0.85
C ASN A 198 7.00 3.01 0.45
N TRP A 199 8.29 2.88 0.11
CA TRP A 199 9.14 3.99 -0.30
C TRP A 199 8.70 4.61 -1.63
N GLN A 200 8.42 3.78 -2.64
CA GLN A 200 7.92 4.24 -3.93
C GLN A 200 6.55 4.91 -3.80
N GLY A 201 5.69 4.36 -2.94
CA GLY A 201 4.42 4.96 -2.58
C GLY A 201 4.59 6.34 -1.94
N PHE A 202 5.48 6.44 -0.96
CA PHE A 202 5.85 7.71 -0.35
C PHE A 202 6.32 8.72 -1.39
N ASN A 203 7.21 8.33 -2.32
CA ASN A 203 7.69 9.20 -3.40
C ASN A 203 6.56 9.66 -4.32
N TYR A 204 5.63 8.77 -4.67
CA TYR A 204 4.44 9.13 -5.45
C TYR A 204 3.63 10.24 -4.76
N PHE A 205 3.29 10.06 -3.48
CA PHE A 205 2.54 11.09 -2.73
C PHE A 205 3.37 12.34 -2.48
N LEU A 206 4.69 12.22 -2.32
CA LEU A 206 5.59 13.36 -2.13
C LEU A 206 5.62 14.24 -3.38
N THR A 207 5.86 13.65 -4.54
CA THR A 207 5.99 14.37 -5.82
C THR A 207 4.64 14.80 -6.36
N GLY A 208 3.67 13.87 -6.42
CA GLY A 208 2.32 14.13 -6.93
C GLY A 208 1.56 15.20 -6.16
N MET A 209 1.82 15.35 -4.85
CA MET A 209 1.18 16.38 -4.01
C MET A 209 2.03 17.64 -3.82
N LYS A 210 3.35 17.61 -4.02
CA LYS A 210 4.19 18.83 -4.00
C LYS A 210 4.04 19.66 -5.27
N GLU A 211 3.79 19.01 -6.40
CA GLU A 211 3.80 19.66 -7.72
C GLU A 211 2.39 19.81 -8.35
N GLU A 212 1.31 19.51 -7.62
CA GLU A 212 -0.08 19.50 -8.15
C GLU A 212 -0.28 18.55 -9.35
N LEU A 213 0.68 17.66 -9.62
CA LEU A 213 0.76 16.91 -10.87
C LEU A 213 -0.43 15.98 -11.08
N SER A 214 -0.82 15.21 -10.06
CA SER A 214 -1.94 14.28 -10.20
C SER A 214 -3.21 14.81 -9.56
N VAL A 215 -3.17 15.27 -8.31
CA VAL A 215 -4.34 15.82 -7.61
C VAL A 215 -4.09 17.27 -7.22
N TYR A 216 -4.97 18.17 -7.65
CA TYR A 216 -4.81 19.61 -7.46
C TYR A 216 -6.13 20.27 -7.07
N THR A 217 -6.06 21.49 -6.53
CA THR A 217 -7.24 22.26 -6.16
C THR A 217 -7.44 23.46 -7.07
N THR A 218 -8.66 23.65 -7.57
CA THR A 218 -9.05 24.90 -8.23
C THR A 218 -10.18 25.58 -7.47
N THR A 219 -10.39 26.87 -7.71
CA THR A 219 -11.56 27.59 -7.20
C THR A 219 -12.58 27.69 -8.33
N VAL A 220 -13.73 27.05 -8.18
CA VAL A 220 -14.88 27.13 -9.10
C VAL A 220 -16.01 27.82 -8.34
N GLU A 221 -16.48 28.96 -8.85
CA GLU A 221 -17.59 29.75 -8.27
C GLU A 221 -17.36 30.15 -6.78
N GLY A 222 -16.10 30.35 -6.39
CA GLY A 222 -15.73 30.70 -5.01
C GLY A 222 -15.54 29.49 -4.08
N SER A 223 -15.84 28.26 -4.54
CA SER A 223 -15.62 27.02 -3.79
C SER A 223 -14.38 26.28 -4.30
N ARG A 224 -13.54 25.79 -3.39
CA ARG A 224 -12.40 24.94 -3.75
C ARG A 224 -12.86 23.54 -4.14
N ARG A 225 -12.38 23.03 -5.26
CA ARG A 225 -12.61 21.68 -5.77
C ARG A 225 -11.30 20.95 -5.99
N LEU A 226 -11.30 19.65 -5.72
CA LEU A 226 -10.23 18.73 -6.07
C LEU A 226 -10.42 18.24 -7.51
N HIS A 227 -9.31 18.08 -8.21
CA HIS A 227 -9.25 17.54 -9.57
C HIS A 227 -8.17 16.48 -9.65
N PHE A 228 -8.31 15.54 -10.58
CA PHE A 228 -7.31 14.50 -10.86
C PHE A 228 -6.89 14.53 -12.34
N HIS A 229 -5.60 14.72 -12.61
CA HIS A 229 -4.99 14.55 -13.92
C HIS A 229 -4.67 13.07 -14.16
N ARG A 230 -5.68 12.34 -14.63
CA ARG A 230 -5.62 10.89 -14.88
C ARG A 230 -4.39 10.45 -15.67
N GLU A 231 -4.06 11.17 -16.74
CA GLU A 231 -2.96 10.81 -17.64
C GLU A 231 -1.55 11.03 -17.07
N GLN A 232 -1.42 11.76 -15.95
CA GLN A 232 -0.13 11.95 -15.31
C GLN A 232 0.26 10.81 -14.37
N PHE A 233 -0.69 9.93 -14.02
CA PHE A 233 -0.39 8.75 -13.22
C PHE A 233 0.00 7.56 -14.11
N ASP A 234 1.23 7.08 -13.94
CA ASP A 234 1.68 5.79 -14.47
C ASP A 234 2.47 5.03 -13.40
N ILE A 235 1.97 3.86 -13.02
CA ILE A 235 2.58 2.96 -12.04
C ILE A 235 3.98 2.52 -12.47
N CYS A 236 4.27 2.46 -13.77
CA CYS A 236 5.60 2.06 -14.27
C CYS A 236 6.72 3.02 -13.90
N ASN A 237 6.40 4.26 -13.49
CA ASN A 237 7.39 5.19 -12.96
C ASN A 237 7.86 4.82 -11.54
N TYR A 238 7.15 3.90 -10.87
CA TYR A 238 7.34 3.56 -9.47
C TYR A 238 7.60 2.07 -9.23
N ILE A 239 7.35 1.21 -10.22
CA ILE A 239 7.71 -0.20 -10.12
C ILE A 239 9.21 -0.37 -10.31
N THR A 240 9.87 -0.93 -9.30
CA THR A 240 11.29 -1.28 -9.33
C THR A 240 11.48 -2.78 -9.22
N LYS A 241 12.67 -3.27 -9.59
CA LYS A 241 13.00 -4.71 -9.48
C LYS A 241 13.08 -5.15 -8.02
N GLU A 242 13.31 -4.23 -7.09
CA GLU A 242 13.41 -4.44 -5.65
C GLU A 242 12.03 -4.75 -5.02
N MET A 243 10.93 -4.36 -5.67
CA MET A 243 9.57 -4.82 -5.32
C MET A 243 9.33 -6.30 -5.68
N SER A 244 10.27 -6.92 -6.39
CA SER A 244 10.26 -8.35 -6.67
C SER A 244 10.99 -9.10 -5.56
N GLU A 245 10.31 -9.99 -4.86
CA GLU A 245 10.97 -10.79 -3.82
C GLU A 245 11.90 -11.88 -4.41
N PHE A 246 11.88 -12.10 -5.74
CA PHE A 246 12.80 -12.99 -6.44
C PHE A 246 14.28 -12.61 -6.29
N GLY A 247 14.59 -11.33 -6.06
CA GLY A 247 15.97 -10.84 -5.93
C GLY A 247 16.54 -10.93 -4.51
N HIS A 248 15.70 -11.20 -3.50
CA HIS A 248 16.06 -11.12 -2.08
C HIS A 248 15.91 -12.45 -1.33
N SER A 249 15.75 -13.56 -2.06
CA SER A 249 15.75 -14.92 -1.53
C SER A 249 17.13 -15.37 -1.04
N SER A 250 17.77 -14.60 -0.15
CA SER A 250 18.81 -15.19 0.68
C SER A 250 18.09 -16.00 1.76
N VAL A 251 18.46 -17.26 1.88
CA VAL A 251 18.10 -18.18 2.98
C VAL A 251 18.32 -17.55 4.38
N ASN A 252 19.01 -16.41 4.47
CA ASN A 252 19.19 -15.61 5.68
C ASN A 252 17.95 -14.83 6.16
N SER A 253 16.90 -14.64 5.34
CA SER A 253 15.61 -14.14 5.84
C SER A 253 14.88 -15.16 6.72
N TYR A 254 15.33 -16.42 6.71
CA TYR A 254 14.73 -17.53 7.47
C TYR A 254 15.41 -17.80 8.83
N MET A 255 16.56 -17.18 9.14
CA MET A 255 17.35 -17.53 10.33
C MET A 255 17.02 -16.74 11.61
N SER A 256 16.13 -15.74 11.61
CA SER A 256 15.86 -14.99 12.85
C SER A 256 14.91 -15.69 13.84
N CYS A 257 14.34 -16.84 13.49
CA CYS A 257 13.40 -17.57 14.35
C CYS A 257 13.98 -18.81 15.06
N GLN A 258 15.21 -19.26 14.72
CA GLN A 258 15.82 -20.43 15.37
C GLN A 258 16.88 -20.11 16.43
N ASP A 259 17.42 -18.88 16.45
CA ASP A 259 18.49 -18.51 17.39
C ASP A 259 18.00 -17.76 18.64
N GLN A 260 16.70 -17.79 18.93
CA GLN A 260 16.14 -17.29 20.20
C GLN A 260 15.29 -18.35 20.88
N LYS A 261 15.98 -19.32 21.49
CA LYS A 261 15.48 -20.05 22.67
C LYS A 261 16.52 -19.89 23.79
N PRO A 262 16.04 -19.85 25.05
CA PRO A 262 16.53 -18.97 26.12
C PRO A 262 17.99 -19.14 26.52
#